data_AF-A0A954F3V9-F1
#
_entry.id   AF-A0A954F3V9-F1
#
_cell.length_a   1.000
_cell.length_b   1.000
_cell.length_c   1.000
_cell.angle_alpha   90.00
_cell.angle_beta   90.00
_cell.angle_gamma   90.00
#
_symmetry.space_group_name_H-M   'P 1'
#
loop_
_entity.id
_entity.type
_entity.pdbx_description
1 polymer ?
#
loop_
_entity_poly.entity_id
_entity_poly.type
_entity_poly.pdbx_seq_one_letter_code
_entity_poly.pdbx_strand_id
1 'polypeptide(L)'
;MPHLNDLQSKHADDGVTIIAVTKEDSSNSLDKVKKMVQDKSDVMGYTVAWDDGSSTYEAYMTATGQRGIPTSFIIDPKGRLAFIGHPMELDEPLKRVIAGTWDPIEDGRKLEEAKAARRAMSKDLNRLHTASQHSVEGKGAGELLEMWKALAEKYPDGIQAAEDLHYRVLTAAGAYEDALPIGHRLVAEKVAAGDAAGLNGFAWDIVDPERNLAQRDLALALYAATVASNLEHHKNAPILDTLARA
;
A
#
# COMPACT_ATOMS: atom_id res chain seq x y z
N MET A 1 4.40 18.05 -7.71
CA MET A 1 4.45 16.59 -7.44
C MET A 1 5.83 16.08 -7.84
N PRO A 2 6.71 15.70 -6.89
CA PRO A 2 8.10 15.35 -7.20
C PRO A 2 8.24 14.21 -8.23
N HIS A 3 7.37 13.19 -8.13
CA HIS A 3 7.39 12.05 -9.04
C HIS A 3 7.14 12.44 -10.51
N LEU A 4 6.19 13.35 -10.78
CA LEU A 4 5.94 13.83 -12.15
C LEU A 4 7.12 14.64 -12.69
N ASN A 5 7.81 15.40 -11.83
CA ASN A 5 9.00 16.14 -12.24
C ASN A 5 10.14 15.18 -12.63
N ASP A 6 10.32 14.12 -11.86
CA ASP A 6 11.28 13.06 -12.13
C ASP A 6 11.00 12.35 -13.46
N LEU A 7 9.74 11.95 -13.72
CA LEU A 7 9.35 11.37 -15.00
C LEU A 7 9.56 12.32 -16.20
N GLN A 8 9.19 13.60 -16.05
CA GLN A 8 9.39 14.61 -17.10
C GLN A 8 10.87 14.78 -17.42
N SER A 9 11.73 14.83 -16.41
CA SER A 9 13.18 14.99 -16.61
C SER A 9 13.81 13.73 -17.21
N LYS A 10 13.42 12.55 -16.73
CA LYS A 10 13.99 11.27 -17.18
C LYS A 10 13.67 10.93 -18.62
N HIS A 11 12.48 11.30 -19.08
CA HIS A 11 11.96 10.93 -20.40
C HIS A 11 11.83 12.11 -21.38
N ALA A 12 12.47 13.24 -21.08
CA ALA A 12 12.44 14.42 -21.96
C ALA A 12 12.98 14.10 -23.37
N ASP A 13 14.10 13.37 -23.44
CA ASP A 13 14.73 12.96 -24.70
C ASP A 13 14.00 11.78 -25.38
N ASP A 14 13.12 11.09 -24.66
CA ASP A 14 12.28 10.00 -25.15
C ASP A 14 10.96 10.50 -25.79
N GLY A 15 10.79 11.83 -25.90
CA GLY A 15 9.60 12.45 -26.48
C GLY A 15 8.39 12.52 -25.52
N VAL A 16 8.61 12.38 -24.21
CA VAL A 16 7.53 12.51 -23.22
C VAL A 16 7.32 13.96 -22.82
N THR A 17 6.05 14.38 -22.86
CA THR A 17 5.60 15.68 -22.32
C THR A 17 4.52 15.45 -21.27
N ILE A 18 4.74 15.94 -20.06
CA ILE A 18 3.79 15.91 -18.96
C ILE A 18 3.07 17.25 -18.87
N ILE A 19 1.74 17.17 -18.88
CA ILE A 19 0.86 18.32 -18.72
C ILE A 19 -0.05 18.06 -17.52
N ALA A 20 0.14 18.85 -16.45
CA ALA A 20 -0.75 18.87 -15.31
C ALA A 20 -1.93 19.79 -15.60
N VAL A 21 -3.08 19.21 -15.88
CA VAL A 21 -4.31 19.96 -16.17
C VAL A 21 -5.08 20.18 -14.87
N THR A 22 -5.51 21.43 -14.64
CA THR A 22 -6.35 21.81 -13.51
C THR A 22 -7.46 22.74 -13.95
N LYS A 23 -8.59 22.75 -13.24
CA LYS A 23 -9.75 23.59 -13.54
C LYS A 23 -10.20 24.40 -12.31
N GLU A 24 -11.16 25.28 -12.50
CA GLU A 24 -11.83 25.97 -11.40
C GLU A 24 -12.62 25.00 -10.51
N ASP A 25 -12.52 25.19 -9.19
CA ASP A 25 -13.37 24.55 -8.19
C ASP A 25 -13.49 25.45 -6.94
N SER A 26 -14.27 25.01 -5.94
CA SER A 26 -14.52 25.79 -4.71
C SER A 26 -13.25 26.17 -3.95
N SER A 27 -12.15 25.46 -4.16
CA SER A 27 -10.85 25.66 -3.51
C SER A 27 -9.76 26.19 -4.45
N ASN A 28 -9.98 26.15 -5.77
CA ASN A 28 -8.97 26.41 -6.79
C ASN A 28 -9.40 27.49 -7.79
N SER A 29 -8.56 28.51 -7.96
CA SER A 29 -8.76 29.61 -8.90
C SER A 29 -7.52 29.82 -9.76
N LEU A 30 -7.68 30.46 -10.92
CA LEU A 30 -6.57 30.74 -11.83
C LEU A 30 -5.44 31.52 -11.14
N ASP A 31 -5.78 32.51 -10.31
CA ASP A 31 -4.78 33.30 -9.58
C ASP A 31 -4.00 32.46 -8.57
N LYS A 32 -4.67 31.52 -7.88
CA LYS A 32 -3.99 30.57 -6.97
C LYS A 32 -3.04 29.66 -7.75
N VAL A 33 -3.45 29.18 -8.93
CA VAL A 33 -2.59 28.33 -9.78
C VAL A 33 -1.40 29.13 -10.30
N LYS A 34 -1.61 30.35 -10.80
CA LYS A 34 -0.51 31.23 -11.26
C LYS A 34 0.50 31.51 -10.15
N LYS A 35 0.02 31.84 -8.95
CA LYS A 35 0.86 32.04 -7.77
C LYS A 35 1.63 30.76 -7.42
N MET A 36 0.97 29.62 -7.41
CA MET A 36 1.61 28.33 -7.12
C MET A 36 2.70 27.97 -8.14
N VAL A 37 2.48 28.24 -9.44
CA VAL A 37 3.48 28.03 -10.49
C VAL A 37 4.67 28.96 -10.32
N GLN A 38 4.45 30.23 -9.97
CA GLN A 38 5.51 31.19 -9.69
C GLN A 38 6.32 30.78 -8.46
N ASP A 39 5.66 30.40 -7.37
CA ASP A 39 6.29 30.02 -6.10
C ASP A 39 7.07 28.69 -6.21
N LYS A 40 6.75 27.85 -7.21
CA LYS A 40 7.30 26.49 -7.38
C LYS A 40 7.99 26.28 -8.73
N SER A 41 8.38 27.35 -9.42
CA SER A 41 8.99 27.27 -10.75
C SER A 41 10.19 26.33 -10.79
N ASP A 42 11.01 26.34 -9.74
CA ASP A 42 12.28 25.62 -9.70
C ASP A 42 12.11 24.10 -9.50
N VAL A 43 10.91 23.67 -9.10
CA VAL A 43 10.60 22.26 -8.78
C VAL A 43 9.46 21.69 -9.63
N MET A 44 8.96 22.46 -10.60
CA MET A 44 7.93 22.05 -11.57
C MET A 44 8.44 22.21 -12.99
N GLY A 45 9.21 21.23 -13.45
CA GLY A 45 9.71 21.11 -14.82
C GLY A 45 8.67 20.62 -15.83
N TYR A 46 7.41 20.43 -15.41
CA TYR A 46 6.30 20.04 -16.29
C TYR A 46 5.32 21.19 -16.51
N THR A 47 4.59 21.14 -17.62
CA THR A 47 3.63 22.19 -17.99
C THR A 47 2.39 22.11 -17.11
N VAL A 48 1.86 23.27 -16.69
CA VAL A 48 0.57 23.37 -15.99
C VAL A 48 -0.43 24.04 -16.93
N ALA A 49 -1.55 23.38 -17.19
CA ALA A 49 -2.62 23.88 -18.05
C ALA A 49 -3.87 24.20 -17.22
N TRP A 50 -4.48 25.35 -17.50
CA TRP A 50 -5.77 25.74 -16.95
C TRP A 50 -6.89 25.36 -17.92
N ASP A 51 -7.75 24.44 -17.50
CA ASP A 51 -8.90 23.97 -18.28
C ASP A 51 -10.09 24.92 -18.06
N ASP A 52 -10.04 26.04 -18.79
CA ASP A 52 -11.10 27.03 -18.80
C ASP A 52 -12.38 26.41 -19.40
N GLY A 53 -13.49 26.50 -18.67
CA GLY A 53 -14.75 25.88 -19.08
C GLY A 53 -14.82 24.35 -18.94
N SER A 54 -13.84 23.68 -18.31
CA SER A 54 -13.87 22.23 -17.99
C SER A 54 -13.89 21.26 -19.19
N SER A 55 -13.57 21.72 -20.40
CA SER A 55 -13.65 20.90 -21.62
C SER A 55 -12.71 19.69 -21.59
N THR A 56 -11.50 19.85 -21.06
CA THR A 56 -10.52 18.76 -20.94
C THR A 56 -10.96 17.76 -19.89
N TYR A 57 -11.48 18.26 -18.75
CA TYR A 57 -12.04 17.44 -17.69
C TYR A 57 -13.18 16.58 -18.21
N GLU A 58 -14.11 17.14 -19.00
CA GLU A 58 -15.21 16.38 -19.59
C GLU A 58 -14.71 15.32 -20.58
N ALA A 59 -13.81 15.70 -21.50
CA ALA A 59 -13.29 14.81 -22.53
C ALA A 59 -12.47 13.64 -21.97
N TYR A 60 -11.86 13.80 -20.80
CA TYR A 60 -11.03 12.77 -20.17
C TYR A 60 -11.72 12.12 -18.98
N MET A 61 -11.98 12.88 -17.92
CA MET A 61 -12.50 12.34 -16.66
C MET A 61 -13.94 11.83 -16.83
N THR A 62 -14.84 12.68 -17.31
CA THR A 62 -16.26 12.30 -17.48
C THR A 62 -16.42 11.19 -18.53
N ALA A 63 -15.78 11.33 -19.69
CA ALA A 63 -15.87 10.35 -20.78
C ALA A 63 -15.37 8.95 -20.39
N THR A 64 -14.39 8.86 -19.49
CA THR A 64 -13.83 7.58 -19.01
C THR A 64 -14.41 7.14 -17.67
N GLY A 65 -15.43 7.85 -17.16
CA GLY A 65 -16.10 7.54 -15.90
C GLY A 65 -15.24 7.77 -14.65
N GLN A 66 -14.11 8.47 -14.77
CA GLN A 66 -13.23 8.79 -13.65
C GLN A 66 -13.85 9.89 -12.79
N ARG A 67 -13.86 9.65 -11.46
CA ARG A 67 -14.48 10.56 -10.48
C ARG A 67 -13.52 11.06 -9.41
N GLY A 68 -12.32 10.49 -9.34
CA GLY A 68 -11.34 10.79 -8.29
C GLY A 68 -10.13 11.53 -8.83
N ILE A 69 -9.60 12.45 -8.03
CA ILE A 69 -8.27 13.04 -8.24
C ILE A 69 -7.33 12.56 -7.13
N PRO A 70 -6.02 12.36 -7.42
CA PRO A 70 -5.40 12.53 -8.74
C PRO A 70 -5.65 11.34 -9.68
N THR A 71 -5.78 11.63 -10.98
CA THR A 71 -5.87 10.66 -12.08
C THR A 71 -4.96 11.12 -13.21
N SER A 72 -4.31 10.17 -13.88
CA SER A 72 -3.40 10.40 -15.00
C SER A 72 -3.80 9.58 -16.21
N PHE A 73 -3.50 10.13 -17.38
CA PHE A 73 -3.74 9.53 -18.68
C PHE A 73 -2.42 9.49 -19.45
N ILE A 74 -2.10 8.36 -20.07
CA ILE A 74 -1.01 8.29 -21.05
C ILE A 74 -1.65 8.26 -22.43
N ILE A 75 -1.25 9.19 -23.29
CA ILE A 75 -1.58 9.19 -24.71
C ILE A 75 -0.34 8.71 -25.47
N ASP A 76 -0.49 7.67 -26.28
CA ASP A 76 0.61 7.11 -27.06
C ASP A 76 0.99 8.02 -28.26
N PRO A 77 2.12 7.78 -28.94
CA PRO A 77 2.52 8.57 -30.11
C PRO A 77 1.55 8.53 -31.30
N LYS A 78 0.57 7.62 -31.28
CA LYS A 78 -0.50 7.53 -32.30
C LYS A 78 -1.76 8.30 -31.87
N GLY A 79 -1.72 9.02 -30.75
CA GLY A 79 -2.85 9.77 -30.21
C GLY A 79 -3.91 8.90 -29.53
N ARG A 80 -3.58 7.66 -29.18
CA ARG A 80 -4.52 6.73 -28.53
C ARG A 80 -4.35 6.80 -27.02
N LEU A 81 -5.45 6.70 -26.30
CA LEU A 81 -5.42 6.51 -24.85
C LEU A 81 -4.80 5.14 -24.52
N ALA A 82 -3.61 5.16 -23.92
CA ALA A 82 -2.84 3.97 -23.58
C ALA A 82 -3.09 3.49 -22.15
N PHE A 83 -3.28 4.41 -21.21
CA PHE A 83 -3.41 4.09 -19.78
C PHE A 83 -4.26 5.13 -19.06
N ILE A 84 -5.03 4.68 -18.07
CA ILE A 84 -5.69 5.51 -17.06
C ILE A 84 -5.30 4.96 -15.68
N GLY A 85 -4.86 5.80 -14.76
CA GLY A 85 -4.63 5.37 -13.38
C GLY A 85 -4.03 6.43 -12.48
N HIS A 86 -3.53 6.00 -11.33
CA HIS A 86 -2.93 6.91 -10.36
C HIS A 86 -1.54 7.36 -10.86
N PRO A 87 -1.12 8.62 -10.61
CA PRO A 87 0.21 9.11 -11.03
C PRO A 87 1.40 8.23 -10.61
N MET A 88 1.30 7.55 -9.46
CA MET A 88 2.35 6.62 -8.97
C MET A 88 2.39 5.26 -9.69
N GLU A 89 1.45 5.02 -10.60
CA GLU A 89 1.40 3.80 -11.41
C GLU A 89 1.94 4.04 -12.82
N LEU A 90 2.47 5.24 -13.11
CA LEU A 90 2.86 5.65 -14.46
C LEU A 90 4.16 4.99 -14.95
N ASP A 91 5.11 4.66 -14.06
CA ASP A 91 6.46 4.23 -14.44
C ASP A 91 6.47 3.09 -15.45
N GLU A 92 5.80 1.98 -15.15
CA GLU A 92 5.84 0.79 -15.99
C GLU A 92 5.02 0.94 -17.29
N PRO A 93 3.77 1.41 -17.28
CA PRO A 93 3.04 1.70 -18.51
C PRO A 93 3.76 2.72 -19.40
N LEU A 94 4.30 3.81 -18.84
CA LEU A 94 5.01 4.83 -19.61
C LEU A 94 6.26 4.26 -20.27
N LYS A 95 7.09 3.52 -19.51
CA LYS A 95 8.28 2.84 -20.05
C LYS A 95 7.93 1.92 -21.22
N ARG A 96 6.85 1.14 -21.10
CA ARG A 96 6.41 0.23 -22.18
C ARG A 96 5.82 0.96 -23.37
N VAL A 97 5.13 2.09 -23.17
CA VAL A 97 4.66 2.97 -24.25
C VAL A 97 5.84 3.57 -25.01
N ILE A 98 6.84 4.10 -24.32
CA ILE A 98 8.08 4.62 -24.94
C ILE A 98 8.76 3.52 -25.76
N ALA A 99 8.87 2.31 -25.21
CA ALA A 99 9.46 1.16 -25.90
C ALA A 99 8.59 0.60 -27.05
N GLY A 100 7.36 1.10 -27.24
CA GLY A 100 6.43 0.60 -28.25
C GLY A 100 5.92 -0.83 -27.98
N THR A 101 6.03 -1.31 -26.74
CA THR A 101 5.65 -2.68 -26.33
C THR A 101 4.33 -2.73 -25.56
N TRP A 102 3.67 -1.58 -25.38
CA TRP A 102 2.38 -1.49 -24.69
C TRP A 102 1.21 -1.67 -25.67
N ASP A 103 0.33 -2.62 -25.37
CA ASP A 103 -0.99 -2.77 -25.98
C ASP A 103 -2.05 -2.19 -25.04
N PRO A 104 -2.70 -1.06 -25.39
CA PRO A 104 -3.71 -0.41 -24.55
C PRO A 104 -4.87 -1.31 -24.14
N ILE A 105 -5.23 -2.29 -24.97
CA ILE A 105 -6.35 -3.19 -24.71
C ILE A 105 -5.89 -4.39 -23.88
N GLU A 106 -4.85 -5.09 -24.34
CA GLU A 106 -4.40 -6.31 -23.66
C GLU A 106 -3.72 -6.00 -22.32
N ASP A 107 -2.79 -5.05 -22.29
CA ASP A 107 -2.08 -4.69 -21.05
C ASP A 107 -2.98 -3.91 -20.10
N GLY A 108 -3.86 -3.04 -20.62
CA GLY A 108 -4.88 -2.38 -19.82
C GLY A 108 -5.79 -3.38 -19.10
N ARG A 109 -6.27 -4.41 -19.82
CA ARG A 109 -7.07 -5.50 -19.23
C ARG A 109 -6.28 -6.26 -18.17
N LYS A 110 -5.05 -6.68 -18.45
CA LYS A 110 -4.19 -7.41 -17.49
C LYS A 110 -3.96 -6.60 -16.22
N LEU A 111 -3.74 -5.29 -16.35
CA LEU A 111 -3.52 -4.42 -15.21
C LEU A 111 -4.78 -4.28 -14.35
N GLU A 112 -5.95 -4.11 -14.97
CA GLU A 112 -7.21 -4.06 -14.22
C GLU A 112 -7.57 -5.40 -13.57
N GLU A 113 -7.27 -6.52 -14.21
CA GLU A 113 -7.42 -7.85 -13.60
C GLU A 113 -6.49 -8.03 -12.40
N ALA A 114 -5.21 -7.62 -12.50
CA ALA A 114 -4.26 -7.66 -11.40
C ALA A 114 -4.71 -6.75 -10.24
N LYS A 115 -5.20 -5.53 -10.55
CA LYS A 115 -5.78 -4.62 -9.56
C LYS A 115 -7.02 -5.22 -8.89
N ALA A 116 -7.92 -5.82 -9.66
CA ALA A 116 -9.12 -6.48 -9.15
C ALA A 116 -8.77 -7.67 -8.24
N ALA A 117 -7.81 -8.50 -8.65
CA ALA A 117 -7.31 -9.61 -7.85
C ALA A 117 -6.69 -9.12 -6.53
N ARG A 118 -5.84 -8.09 -6.57
CA ARG A 118 -5.25 -7.47 -5.37
C ARG A 118 -6.31 -6.87 -4.45
N ARG A 119 -7.33 -6.20 -4.99
CA ARG A 119 -8.46 -5.67 -4.22
C ARG A 119 -9.26 -6.78 -3.55
N ALA A 120 -9.55 -7.87 -4.27
CA ALA A 120 -10.27 -9.02 -3.74
C ALA A 120 -9.46 -9.69 -2.61
N MET A 121 -8.17 -9.93 -2.83
CA MET A 121 -7.28 -10.48 -1.82
C MET A 121 -7.20 -9.60 -0.57
N SER A 122 -7.00 -8.29 -0.74
CA SER A 122 -6.94 -7.36 0.38
C SER A 122 -8.23 -7.37 1.21
N LYS A 123 -9.40 -7.42 0.54
CA LYS A 123 -10.70 -7.52 1.22
C LYS A 123 -10.82 -8.81 2.01
N ASP A 124 -10.39 -9.92 1.44
CA ASP A 124 -10.46 -11.24 2.07
C ASP A 124 -9.48 -11.36 3.26
N LEU A 125 -8.24 -10.85 3.11
CA LEU A 125 -7.28 -10.74 4.23
C LEU A 125 -7.81 -9.83 5.34
N ASN A 126 -8.42 -8.69 5.01
CA ASN A 126 -8.97 -7.78 6.00
C ASN A 126 -10.13 -8.41 6.79
N ARG A 127 -10.97 -9.21 6.13
CA ARG A 127 -12.02 -9.99 6.82
C ARG A 127 -11.43 -10.97 7.82
N LEU A 128 -10.37 -11.69 7.42
CA LEU A 128 -9.68 -12.62 8.32
C LEU A 128 -9.00 -11.88 9.48
N HIS A 129 -8.37 -10.73 9.21
CA HIS A 129 -7.79 -9.88 10.24
C HIS A 129 -8.83 -9.45 11.28
N THR A 130 -9.96 -8.89 10.84
CA THR A 130 -11.06 -8.51 11.73
C THR A 130 -11.61 -9.71 12.51
N ALA A 131 -11.80 -10.86 11.86
CA ALA A 131 -12.25 -12.08 12.54
C ALA A 131 -11.25 -12.53 13.63
N SER A 132 -9.94 -12.45 13.35
CA SER A 132 -8.89 -12.82 14.30
C SER A 132 -8.82 -11.91 15.52
N GLN A 133 -9.18 -10.63 15.37
CA GLN A 133 -9.21 -9.66 16.48
C GLN A 133 -10.41 -9.87 17.41
N HIS A 134 -11.54 -10.29 16.86
CA HIS A 134 -12.78 -10.50 17.62
C HIS A 134 -12.98 -11.94 18.08
N SER A 135 -12.15 -12.88 17.62
CA SER A 135 -12.20 -14.26 18.06
C SER A 135 -11.69 -14.38 19.50
N VAL A 136 -12.32 -15.29 20.22
CA VAL A 136 -11.93 -15.70 21.55
C VAL A 136 -11.54 -17.16 21.45
N GLU A 137 -10.47 -17.55 22.13
CA GLU A 137 -10.07 -18.95 22.21
C GLU A 137 -11.26 -19.86 22.56
N GLY A 138 -11.53 -20.86 21.72
CA GLY A 138 -12.68 -21.76 21.82
C GLY A 138 -13.96 -21.32 21.11
N LYS A 139 -14.07 -20.07 20.63
CA LYS A 139 -15.19 -19.58 19.79
C LYS A 139 -14.68 -18.99 18.46
N GLY A 140 -14.95 -19.71 17.38
CA GLY A 140 -14.53 -19.30 16.02
C GLY A 140 -13.11 -19.75 15.63
N ALA A 141 -12.39 -20.46 16.52
CA ALA A 141 -11.05 -20.99 16.23
C ALA A 141 -11.02 -21.86 14.96
N GLY A 142 -11.94 -22.82 14.83
CA GLY A 142 -12.05 -23.65 13.63
C GLY A 142 -12.38 -22.83 12.38
N GLU A 143 -13.23 -21.81 12.50
CA GLU A 143 -13.58 -20.92 11.38
C GLU A 143 -12.36 -20.11 10.91
N LEU A 144 -11.56 -19.56 11.84
CA LEU A 144 -10.34 -18.83 11.50
C LEU A 144 -9.33 -19.69 10.73
N LEU A 145 -9.13 -20.93 11.17
CA LEU A 145 -8.20 -21.85 10.52
C LEU A 145 -8.70 -22.25 9.12
N GLU A 146 -10.00 -22.49 8.96
CA GLU A 146 -10.59 -22.76 7.64
C GLU A 146 -10.56 -21.55 6.72
N MET A 147 -10.79 -20.34 7.25
CA MET A 147 -10.62 -19.10 6.49
C MET A 147 -9.17 -18.96 6.00
N TRP A 148 -8.17 -19.17 6.88
CA TRP A 148 -6.77 -19.12 6.49
C TRP A 148 -6.44 -20.14 5.39
N LYS A 149 -6.85 -21.41 5.55
CA LYS A 149 -6.65 -22.44 4.53
C LYS A 149 -7.28 -22.07 3.18
N ALA A 150 -8.51 -21.59 3.20
CA ALA A 150 -9.20 -21.15 1.98
C ALA A 150 -8.48 -19.98 1.29
N LEU A 151 -7.90 -19.05 2.05
CA LEU A 151 -7.09 -17.97 1.48
C LEU A 151 -5.75 -18.48 0.95
N ALA A 152 -5.10 -19.43 1.62
CA ALA A 152 -3.86 -20.02 1.17
C ALA A 152 -4.02 -20.81 -0.13
N GLU A 153 -5.14 -21.52 -0.31
CA GLU A 153 -5.49 -22.20 -1.56
C GLU A 153 -5.82 -21.20 -2.68
N LYS A 154 -6.57 -20.15 -2.35
CA LYS A 154 -6.99 -19.13 -3.33
C LYS A 154 -5.86 -18.19 -3.77
N TYR A 155 -4.88 -17.93 -2.90
CA TYR A 155 -3.81 -16.96 -3.10
C TYR A 155 -2.43 -17.53 -2.71
N PRO A 156 -1.98 -18.63 -3.35
CA PRO A 156 -0.79 -19.37 -2.91
C PRO A 156 0.49 -18.51 -2.87
N ASP A 157 0.66 -17.60 -3.83
CA ASP A 157 1.84 -16.71 -3.88
C ASP A 157 1.70 -15.49 -2.96
N GLY A 158 0.47 -14.99 -2.78
CA GLY A 158 0.23 -13.76 -2.03
C GLY A 158 0.16 -13.97 -0.52
N ILE A 159 -0.27 -15.14 -0.07
CA ILE A 159 -0.52 -15.43 1.36
C ILE A 159 0.79 -15.49 2.16
N GLN A 160 1.91 -15.83 1.51
CA GLN A 160 3.25 -15.86 2.13
C GLN A 160 3.68 -14.49 2.67
N ALA A 161 3.22 -13.41 2.04
CA ALA A 161 3.46 -12.05 2.52
C ALA A 161 2.59 -11.67 3.74
N ALA A 162 1.66 -12.53 4.15
CA ALA A 162 0.72 -12.31 5.25
C ALA A 162 1.03 -13.17 6.49
N GLU A 163 2.28 -13.58 6.69
CA GLU A 163 2.69 -14.43 7.82
C GLU A 163 2.46 -13.79 9.20
N ASP A 164 2.55 -12.46 9.33
CA ASP A 164 2.14 -11.75 10.57
C ASP A 164 0.63 -11.95 10.88
N LEU A 165 -0.21 -12.10 9.85
CA LEU A 165 -1.62 -12.44 10.01
C LEU A 165 -1.79 -13.94 10.30
N HIS A 166 -0.98 -14.81 9.69
CA HIS A 166 -0.97 -16.25 9.99
C HIS A 166 -0.72 -16.50 11.47
N TYR A 167 0.33 -15.91 12.03
CA TYR A 167 0.66 -15.98 13.45
C TYR A 167 -0.52 -15.52 14.32
N ARG A 168 -1.15 -14.39 13.96
CA ARG A 168 -2.33 -13.89 14.68
C ARG A 168 -3.52 -14.83 14.62
N VAL A 169 -3.76 -15.46 13.47
CA VAL A 169 -4.82 -16.46 13.30
C VAL A 169 -4.56 -17.69 14.17
N LEU A 170 -3.34 -18.23 14.16
CA LEU A 170 -2.99 -19.41 14.96
C LEU A 170 -3.11 -19.13 16.46
N THR A 171 -2.58 -18.00 16.93
CA THR A 171 -2.68 -17.59 18.34
C THR A 171 -4.13 -17.34 18.76
N ALA A 172 -4.94 -16.67 17.93
CA ALA A 172 -6.36 -16.47 18.21
C ALA A 172 -7.16 -17.79 18.20
N ALA A 173 -6.75 -18.76 17.37
CA ALA A 173 -7.37 -20.09 17.31
C ALA A 173 -6.88 -21.04 18.42
N GLY A 174 -5.93 -20.62 19.27
CA GLY A 174 -5.33 -21.47 20.30
C GLY A 174 -4.32 -22.51 19.76
N ALA A 175 -3.93 -22.43 18.50
CA ALA A 175 -2.95 -23.29 17.85
C ALA A 175 -1.50 -22.82 18.14
N TYR A 176 -1.15 -22.75 19.43
CA TYR A 176 0.11 -22.13 19.87
C TYR A 176 1.36 -22.87 19.41
N GLU A 177 1.33 -24.21 19.39
CA GLU A 177 2.48 -25.02 18.94
C GLU A 177 2.84 -24.73 17.47
N ASP A 178 1.83 -24.50 16.63
CA ASP A 178 2.02 -24.12 15.23
C ASP A 178 2.44 -22.64 15.08
N ALA A 179 1.99 -21.76 15.99
CA ALA A 179 2.29 -20.33 15.95
C ALA A 179 3.74 -20.02 16.35
N LEU A 180 4.30 -20.73 17.33
CA LEU A 180 5.64 -20.47 17.87
C LEU A 180 6.74 -20.42 16.81
N PRO A 181 6.95 -21.43 15.93
CA PRO A 181 8.01 -21.39 14.94
C PRO A 181 7.87 -20.22 13.97
N ILE A 182 6.63 -19.84 13.63
CA ILE A 182 6.35 -18.68 12.77
C ILE A 182 6.71 -17.38 13.49
N GLY A 183 6.29 -17.22 14.75
CA GLY A 183 6.58 -16.02 15.53
C GLY A 183 8.08 -15.80 15.74
N HIS A 184 8.81 -16.84 16.12
CA HIS A 184 10.27 -16.77 16.30
C HIS A 184 10.99 -16.43 14.99
N ARG A 185 10.56 -17.02 13.86
CA ARG A 185 11.10 -16.69 12.54
C ARG A 185 10.84 -15.23 12.16
N LEU A 186 9.59 -14.76 12.31
CA LEU A 186 9.22 -13.37 11.99
C LEU A 186 10.00 -12.36 12.83
N VAL A 187 10.18 -12.61 14.13
CA VAL A 187 11.01 -11.73 14.98
C VAL A 187 12.46 -11.74 14.50
N ALA A 188 13.04 -12.92 14.21
CA ALA A 188 14.41 -13.01 13.70
C ALA A 188 14.61 -12.24 12.38
N GLU A 189 13.67 -12.34 11.45
CA GLU A 189 13.68 -11.58 10.18
C GLU A 189 13.63 -10.07 10.43
N LYS A 190 12.76 -9.61 11.33
CA LYS A 190 12.64 -8.17 11.67
C LYS A 190 13.89 -7.65 12.40
N VAL A 191 14.54 -8.47 13.24
CA VAL A 191 15.84 -8.16 13.83
C VAL A 191 16.90 -8.00 12.75
N ALA A 192 16.99 -8.95 11.81
CA ALA A 192 17.96 -8.90 10.72
C ALA A 192 17.75 -7.67 9.81
N ALA A 193 16.51 -7.23 9.64
CA ALA A 193 16.15 -6.04 8.88
C ALA A 193 16.37 -4.72 9.64
N GLY A 194 16.64 -4.75 10.95
CA GLY A 194 16.68 -3.56 11.78
C GLY A 194 15.32 -2.85 11.89
N ASP A 195 14.22 -3.60 11.74
CA ASP A 195 12.85 -3.06 11.71
C ASP A 195 12.30 -2.86 13.13
N ALA A 196 12.71 -1.77 13.78
CA ALA A 196 12.27 -1.43 15.13
C ALA A 196 10.73 -1.30 15.23
N ALA A 197 10.08 -0.75 14.20
CA ALA A 197 8.63 -0.57 14.18
C ALA A 197 7.90 -1.91 14.08
N GLY A 198 8.36 -2.81 13.21
CA GLY A 198 7.82 -4.16 13.08
C GLY A 198 8.03 -5.01 14.32
N LEU A 199 9.22 -4.94 14.94
CA LEU A 199 9.51 -5.62 16.21
C LEU A 199 8.58 -5.14 17.33
N ASN A 200 8.34 -3.83 17.40
CA ASN A 200 7.39 -3.26 18.34
C ASN A 200 5.96 -3.74 18.11
N GLY A 201 5.49 -3.69 16.86
CA GLY A 201 4.15 -4.14 16.50
C GLY A 201 3.94 -5.62 16.85
N PHE A 202 4.94 -6.46 16.58
CA PHE A 202 4.88 -7.88 16.91
C PHE A 202 4.89 -8.13 18.43
N ALA A 203 5.73 -7.42 19.19
CA ALA A 203 5.72 -7.51 20.64
C ALA A 203 4.38 -7.05 21.23
N TRP A 204 3.83 -5.94 20.73
CA TRP A 204 2.51 -5.44 21.14
C TRP A 204 1.41 -6.48 20.88
N ASP A 205 1.41 -7.12 19.70
CA ASP A 205 0.46 -8.19 19.40
C ASP A 205 0.49 -9.31 20.47
N ILE A 206 1.62 -9.57 21.13
CA ILE A 206 1.71 -10.58 22.20
C ILE A 206 1.24 -10.04 23.55
N VAL A 207 1.54 -8.78 23.90
CA VAL A 207 1.33 -8.21 25.25
C VAL A 207 0.06 -7.35 25.38
N ASP A 208 -0.64 -7.09 24.27
CA ASP A 208 -1.86 -6.29 24.25
C ASP A 208 -2.93 -6.90 25.19
N PRO A 209 -3.35 -6.19 26.24
CA PRO A 209 -4.34 -6.71 27.19
C PRO A 209 -5.74 -6.85 26.57
N GLU A 210 -6.04 -6.17 25.47
CA GLU A 210 -7.33 -6.28 24.78
C GLU A 210 -7.44 -7.55 23.95
N ARG A 211 -6.31 -8.21 23.64
CA ARG A 211 -6.32 -9.51 22.96
C ARG A 211 -6.63 -10.65 23.93
N ASN A 212 -7.62 -11.46 23.56
CA ASN A 212 -8.00 -12.64 24.33
C ASN A 212 -7.15 -13.87 23.96
N LEU A 213 -5.89 -13.86 24.39
CA LEU A 213 -4.95 -14.98 24.22
C LEU A 213 -4.81 -15.74 25.54
N ALA A 214 -5.08 -17.06 25.58
CA ALA A 214 -4.81 -17.86 26.78
C ALA A 214 -3.32 -18.14 26.99
N GLN A 215 -2.51 -18.14 25.91
CA GLN A 215 -1.06 -18.25 26.01
C GLN A 215 -0.37 -17.11 25.28
N ARG A 216 0.69 -16.59 25.92
CA ARG A 216 1.51 -15.49 25.40
C ARG A 216 2.98 -15.88 25.51
N ASP A 217 3.71 -15.80 24.41
CA ASP A 217 5.17 -15.95 24.43
C ASP A 217 5.81 -14.63 24.92
N LEU A 218 5.72 -14.39 26.23
CA LEU A 218 6.24 -13.17 26.85
C LEU A 218 7.77 -13.05 26.68
N ALA A 219 8.48 -14.17 26.61
CA ALA A 219 9.91 -14.17 26.36
C ALA A 219 10.23 -13.62 24.95
N LEU A 220 9.48 -14.07 23.94
CA LEU A 220 9.60 -13.54 22.58
C LEU A 220 9.20 -12.06 22.50
N ALA A 221 8.13 -11.66 23.20
CA ALA A 221 7.69 -10.27 23.26
C ALA A 221 8.76 -9.36 23.89
N LEU A 222 9.30 -9.78 25.04
CA LEU A 222 10.35 -9.05 25.75
C LEU A 222 11.60 -8.93 24.89
N TYR A 223 12.00 -10.01 24.22
CA TYR A 223 13.12 -9.98 23.28
C TYR A 223 12.89 -8.98 22.14
N ALA A 224 11.75 -9.07 21.45
CA ALA A 224 11.42 -8.19 20.34
C ALA A 224 11.35 -6.71 20.78
N ALA A 225 10.67 -6.40 21.87
CA ALA A 225 10.56 -5.04 22.41
C ALA A 225 11.92 -4.49 22.88
N THR A 226 12.78 -5.34 23.46
CA THR A 226 14.13 -4.93 23.88
C THR A 226 14.98 -4.57 22.66
N VAL A 227 14.98 -5.40 21.61
CA VAL A 227 15.74 -5.11 20.40
C VAL A 227 15.20 -3.85 19.72
N ALA A 228 13.88 -3.69 19.61
CA ALA A 228 13.25 -2.48 19.08
C ALA A 228 13.69 -1.22 19.85
N SER A 229 13.72 -1.29 21.19
CA SER A 229 14.12 -0.18 22.05
C SER A 229 15.58 0.20 21.85
N ASN A 230 16.46 -0.80 21.71
CA ASN A 230 17.88 -0.59 21.45
C ASN A 230 18.13 0.09 20.09
N LEU A 231 17.43 -0.36 19.04
CA LEU A 231 17.51 0.23 17.69
C LEU A 231 17.13 1.71 17.68
N GLU A 232 16.15 2.09 18.51
CA GLU A 232 15.67 3.47 18.65
C GLU A 232 16.32 4.23 19.82
N HIS A 233 17.42 3.70 20.37
CA HIS A 233 18.17 4.29 21.49
C HIS A 233 17.31 4.68 22.69
N HIS A 234 16.26 3.91 22.97
CA HIS A 234 15.30 4.14 24.05
C HIS A 234 14.59 5.51 23.96
N LYS A 235 14.42 6.08 22.76
CA LYS A 235 13.76 7.39 22.56
C LYS A 235 12.32 7.29 22.08
N ASN A 236 11.90 6.11 21.63
CA ASN A 236 10.56 5.91 21.08
C ASN A 236 9.59 5.47 22.19
N ALA A 237 8.70 6.39 22.59
CA ALA A 237 7.77 6.16 23.71
C ALA A 237 6.81 4.96 23.50
N PRO A 238 6.19 4.75 22.32
CA PRO A 238 5.42 3.54 22.04
C PRO A 238 6.20 2.23 22.27
N ILE A 239 7.50 2.21 21.93
CA ILE A 239 8.36 1.04 22.14
C ILE A 239 8.62 0.81 23.63
N LEU A 240 8.83 1.89 24.39
CA LEU A 240 9.02 1.79 25.83
C LEU A 240 7.75 1.32 26.56
N ASP A 241 6.56 1.74 26.13
CA ASP A 241 5.29 1.22 26.69
C ASP A 241 5.15 -0.29 26.45
N THR A 242 5.44 -0.74 25.23
CA THR A 242 5.42 -2.16 24.87
C THR A 242 6.44 -2.95 25.69
N LEU A 243 7.67 -2.44 25.81
CA LEU A 243 8.73 -3.06 26.61
C LEU A 243 8.38 -3.14 28.09
N ALA A 244 7.71 -2.13 28.65
CA ALA A 244 7.30 -2.13 30.06
C ALA A 244 6.20 -3.17 30.36
N ARG A 245 5.46 -3.60 29.34
CA ARG A 245 4.40 -4.61 29.46
C ARG A 245 4.87 -6.03 29.22
N ALA A 246 5.95 -6.22 28.47
CA ALA A 246 6.53 -7.50 28.12
C ALA A 246 7.32 -8.13 29.28
#